data_AF-G0PAL0-F1
#
_entry.id   AF-G0PAL0-F1
#
_cell.length_a   1.000
_cell.length_b   1.000
_cell.length_c   1.000
_cell.angle_alpha   90.00
_cell.angle_beta   90.00
_cell.angle_gamma   90.00
#
_symmetry.space_group_name_H-M   'P 1'
#
loop_
_entity.id
_entity.type
_entity.pdbx_description
1 polymer ?
#
loop_
_entity_poly.entity_id
_entity_poly.type
_entity_poly.pdbx_seq_one_letter_code
_entity_poly.pdbx_strand_id
1 'polypeptide(L)'
;MTVSFFKEILTEPALNNFDLLCIENGEIDAECLDLVMGMANSDRDLHISSKTKFPHNYYHDNAFKFRHIYYSDARPVRIEHLLSLKNAYSIRLDTHRLTSSDLNTFIKCWIDSDHDMVGLLWLDKWWLFEPEILFNGIVVLVGQRTGLNGWYLIAANPTKQRRERLIMAVIWLGDKIHLYSWDKDLPMFEDAPIEPWAPEYKVLMAMNKKKELERELEEKVNTIEKKNEITRELQNVSQELDSYNLEFREGFITSDRISPDNWQILKIDKYPTPFQNCLSIFKHLQNIISFKSRYIDVDLEGMTLRSLKEILTEPVLRNFDLLRLDKGEIDAKCLDLVMEMANSNIDLHIMSGTKIPFNYHHENAFKFRDSFYSDARQYRLEHLLRLKDAYSVRLGMHRLTHYDVNTFIKFWIKSDHDMVDLLGLDMKEFRPEILFDGIVVLIGQRMGHACFYLM
;
A
#
# COMPACT_ATOMS: atom_id res chain seq x y z
N MET A 1 -9.92 -29.26 24.96
CA MET A 1 -11.08 -29.89 24.28
C MET A 1 -10.72 -31.35 24.02
N THR A 2 -11.64 -32.31 24.10
CA THR A 2 -11.33 -33.70 23.70
C THR A 2 -11.50 -33.84 22.18
N VAL A 3 -10.70 -34.71 21.55
CA VAL A 3 -10.82 -35.03 20.11
C VAL A 3 -12.25 -35.42 19.75
N SER A 4 -12.91 -36.20 20.61
CA SER A 4 -14.29 -36.64 20.42
C SER A 4 -15.29 -35.49 20.31
N PHE A 5 -15.16 -34.48 21.17
CA PHE A 5 -16.06 -33.32 21.18
C PHE A 5 -15.74 -32.36 20.03
N PHE A 6 -14.45 -32.19 19.68
CA PHE A 6 -14.06 -31.41 18.51
C PHE A 6 -14.60 -32.02 17.22
N LYS A 7 -14.52 -33.35 17.08
CA LYS A 7 -15.09 -34.09 15.96
C LYS A 7 -16.61 -33.97 15.91
N GLU A 8 -17.30 -34.04 17.05
CA GLU A 8 -18.75 -33.84 17.14
C GLU A 8 -19.14 -32.46 16.61
N ILE A 9 -18.45 -31.39 17.02
CA ILE A 9 -18.68 -30.03 16.52
C ILE A 9 -18.46 -29.93 15.01
N LEU A 10 -17.35 -30.47 14.49
CA LEU A 10 -17.00 -30.35 13.07
C LEU A 10 -17.86 -31.21 12.14
N THR A 11 -18.51 -32.24 12.69
CA THR A 11 -19.40 -33.13 11.93
C THR A 11 -20.87 -32.83 12.14
N GLU A 12 -21.21 -31.86 13.01
CA GLU A 12 -22.57 -31.40 13.24
C GLU A 12 -23.15 -30.76 11.97
N PRO A 13 -24.20 -31.33 11.36
CA PRO A 13 -24.76 -30.82 10.12
C PRO A 13 -25.20 -29.36 10.19
N ALA A 14 -25.67 -28.89 11.36
CA ALA A 14 -26.05 -27.50 11.56
C ALA A 14 -24.87 -26.52 11.49
N LEU A 15 -23.64 -27.01 11.69
CA LEU A 15 -22.41 -26.23 11.67
C LEU A 15 -21.61 -26.45 10.37
N ASN A 16 -22.08 -27.27 9.43
CA ASN A 16 -21.31 -27.59 8.22
C ASN A 16 -21.21 -26.43 7.21
N ASN A 17 -22.01 -25.37 7.34
CA ASN A 17 -21.99 -24.21 6.45
C ASN A 17 -21.39 -22.98 7.15
N PHE A 18 -20.08 -23.03 7.45
CA PHE A 18 -19.33 -21.87 7.92
C PHE A 18 -18.38 -21.34 6.83
N ASP A 19 -18.16 -20.03 6.85
CA ASP A 19 -17.18 -19.35 5.98
C ASP A 19 -15.81 -19.23 6.64
N LEU A 20 -15.74 -19.18 7.98
CA LEU A 20 -14.50 -18.99 8.73
C LEU A 20 -14.40 -19.96 9.91
N LEU A 21 -13.29 -20.68 10.00
CA LEU A 21 -12.90 -21.45 11.17
C LEU A 21 -11.71 -20.76 11.88
N CYS A 22 -11.95 -20.34 13.12
CA CYS A 22 -10.92 -19.79 14.00
C CYS A 22 -10.58 -20.79 15.11
N ILE A 23 -9.30 -21.14 15.24
CA ILE A 23 -8.77 -22.00 16.29
C ILE A 23 -7.87 -21.15 17.19
N GLU A 24 -8.40 -20.84 18.38
CA GLU A 24 -7.73 -19.97 19.34
C GLU A 24 -7.48 -20.64 20.68
N ASN A 25 -6.25 -20.49 21.17
CA ASN A 25 -5.80 -20.93 22.49
C ASN A 25 -5.71 -22.45 22.66
N GLY A 26 -4.68 -22.89 23.38
CA GLY A 26 -4.52 -24.30 23.78
C GLY A 26 -3.65 -25.11 22.83
N GLU A 27 -3.74 -26.43 22.93
CA GLU A 27 -2.99 -27.36 22.09
C GLU A 27 -3.98 -28.12 21.21
N ILE A 28 -3.70 -28.14 19.90
CA ILE A 28 -4.44 -28.97 18.95
C ILE A 28 -3.54 -30.14 18.56
N ASP A 29 -4.05 -31.36 18.70
CA ASP A 29 -3.34 -32.55 18.25
C ASP A 29 -3.48 -32.77 16.74
N ALA A 30 -2.67 -33.68 16.22
CA ALA A 30 -2.63 -33.96 14.79
C ALA A 30 -3.97 -34.51 14.26
N GLU A 31 -4.68 -35.32 15.05
CA GLU A 31 -5.96 -35.92 14.63
C GLU A 31 -7.04 -34.85 14.45
N CYS A 32 -7.14 -33.90 15.39
CA CYS A 32 -8.04 -32.76 15.26
C CYS A 32 -7.66 -31.89 14.05
N LEU A 33 -6.37 -31.65 13.84
CA LEU A 33 -5.91 -30.83 12.74
C LEU A 33 -6.16 -31.52 11.37
N ASP A 34 -6.01 -32.84 11.28
CA ASP A 34 -6.36 -33.61 10.09
C ASP A 34 -7.85 -33.51 9.75
N LEU A 35 -8.74 -33.49 10.75
CA LEU A 35 -10.16 -33.21 10.54
C LEU A 35 -10.37 -31.81 9.97
N VAL A 36 -9.68 -30.79 10.51
CA VAL A 36 -9.71 -29.42 9.99
C VAL A 36 -9.27 -29.38 8.53
N MET A 37 -8.13 -29.99 8.22
CA MET A 37 -7.58 -29.99 6.88
C MET A 37 -8.41 -30.84 5.90
N GLY A 38 -9.10 -31.88 6.39
CA GLY A 38 -10.06 -32.67 5.62
C GLY A 38 -11.28 -31.87 5.14
N MET A 39 -11.60 -30.76 5.82
CA MET A 39 -12.69 -29.85 5.49
C MET A 39 -12.28 -28.70 4.55
N ALA A 40 -11.04 -28.68 4.08
CA ALA A 40 -10.54 -27.59 3.25
C ALA A 40 -11.38 -27.41 1.98
N ASN A 41 -11.81 -26.19 1.74
CA ASN A 41 -12.51 -25.75 0.54
C ASN A 41 -12.08 -24.32 0.19
N SER A 42 -12.03 -23.99 -1.10
CA SER A 42 -11.67 -22.66 -1.62
C SER A 42 -12.67 -21.55 -1.30
N ASP A 43 -13.77 -21.87 -0.63
CA ASP A 43 -14.75 -20.89 -0.12
C ASP A 43 -14.63 -20.65 1.39
N ARG A 44 -13.78 -21.41 2.08
CA ARG A 44 -13.61 -21.34 3.55
C ARG A 44 -12.31 -20.68 3.93
N ASP A 45 -12.33 -20.01 5.06
CA ASP A 45 -11.20 -19.36 5.69
C ASP A 45 -10.73 -20.14 6.92
N LEU A 46 -9.42 -20.18 7.13
CA LEU A 46 -8.81 -20.83 8.27
C LEU A 46 -7.87 -19.87 8.99
N HIS A 47 -8.11 -19.67 10.28
CA HIS A 47 -7.25 -18.90 11.17
C HIS A 47 -6.83 -19.75 12.37
N ILE A 48 -5.52 -19.90 12.56
CA ILE A 48 -4.91 -20.51 13.74
C ILE A 48 -4.06 -19.47 14.47
N SER A 49 -4.48 -19.09 15.68
CA SER A 49 -3.91 -17.96 16.42
C SER A 49 -2.61 -18.29 17.16
N SER A 50 -1.89 -17.25 17.61
CA SER A 50 -0.57 -17.36 18.26
C SER A 50 -0.57 -18.20 19.54
N LYS A 51 -1.73 -18.33 20.18
CA LYS A 51 -1.91 -19.05 21.44
C LYS A 51 -2.26 -20.52 21.24
N THR A 52 -2.43 -20.95 19.98
CA THR A 52 -2.68 -22.34 19.60
C THR A 52 -1.35 -23.02 19.26
N LYS A 53 -1.00 -24.10 19.96
CA LYS A 53 0.23 -24.86 19.67
C LYS A 53 -0.05 -25.92 18.59
N PHE A 54 0.71 -25.84 17.49
CA PHE A 54 0.71 -26.88 16.46
C PHE A 54 1.37 -28.18 16.97
N PRO A 55 0.95 -29.34 16.45
CA PRO A 55 1.70 -30.58 16.60
C PRO A 55 3.11 -30.42 16.02
N HIS A 56 4.09 -31.04 16.68
CA HIS A 56 5.47 -30.98 16.22
C HIS A 56 5.62 -31.62 14.83
N ASN A 57 6.24 -30.91 13.88
CA ASN A 57 6.43 -31.35 12.49
C ASN A 57 5.14 -31.73 11.73
N TYR A 58 4.01 -31.10 12.07
CA TYR A 58 2.76 -31.33 11.35
C TYR A 58 2.89 -30.99 9.85
N TYR A 59 2.31 -31.85 9.00
CA TYR A 59 2.25 -31.70 7.55
C TYR A 59 0.92 -32.25 7.05
N HIS A 60 0.27 -31.55 6.12
CA HIS A 60 -0.95 -32.04 5.48
C HIS A 60 -1.13 -31.43 4.08
N ASP A 61 -1.52 -32.24 3.09
CA ASP A 61 -1.66 -31.82 1.68
C ASP A 61 -2.72 -30.73 1.45
N ASN A 62 -3.67 -30.61 2.38
CA ASN A 62 -4.74 -29.61 2.34
C ASN A 62 -4.44 -28.35 3.17
N ALA A 63 -3.24 -28.22 3.76
CA ALA A 63 -2.90 -27.10 4.65
C ALA A 63 -3.02 -25.72 3.99
N PHE A 64 -3.07 -25.66 2.65
CA PHE A 64 -3.24 -24.43 1.89
C PHE A 64 -4.38 -24.46 0.87
N LYS A 65 -5.40 -25.29 1.10
CA LYS A 65 -6.60 -25.40 0.22
C LYS A 65 -7.81 -24.61 0.72
N PHE A 66 -7.56 -23.59 1.54
CA PHE A 66 -8.55 -22.61 2.01
C PHE A 66 -8.43 -21.32 1.20
N ARG A 67 -9.49 -20.51 1.19
CA ARG A 67 -9.52 -19.21 0.50
C ARG A 67 -8.56 -18.22 1.15
N HIS A 68 -8.76 -17.97 2.45
CA HIS A 68 -7.88 -17.17 3.29
C HIS A 68 -7.26 -18.03 4.39
N ILE A 69 -5.94 -17.90 4.57
CA ILE A 69 -5.19 -18.67 5.55
C ILE A 69 -4.42 -17.71 6.44
N TYR A 70 -4.58 -17.84 7.76
CA TYR A 70 -3.73 -17.16 8.72
C TYR A 70 -3.16 -18.13 9.75
N TYR A 71 -1.84 -18.31 9.70
CA TYR A 71 -1.10 -19.07 10.70
C TYR A 71 -0.19 -18.14 11.49
N SER A 72 -0.52 -17.94 12.77
CA SER A 72 0.32 -17.11 13.62
C SER A 72 1.62 -17.82 14.03
N ASP A 73 1.55 -19.13 14.30
CA ASP A 73 2.73 -20.00 14.37
C ASP A 73 2.86 -20.82 13.08
N ALA A 74 3.54 -20.23 12.11
CA ALA A 74 3.81 -20.82 10.80
C ALA A 74 5.16 -21.56 10.73
N ARG A 75 5.81 -21.87 11.88
CA ARG A 75 7.07 -22.63 11.89
C ARG A 75 6.99 -24.02 11.26
N PRO A 76 5.85 -24.73 11.27
CA PRO A 76 5.69 -25.98 10.51
C PRO A 76 5.65 -25.78 8.98
N VAL A 77 5.37 -24.57 8.51
CA VAL A 77 5.30 -24.27 7.07
C VAL A 77 6.68 -24.35 6.46
N ARG A 78 6.80 -25.21 5.43
CA ARG A 78 7.96 -25.35 4.56
C ARG A 78 7.69 -24.75 3.18
N ILE A 79 8.76 -24.54 2.42
CA ILE A 79 8.69 -24.00 1.06
C ILE A 79 7.84 -24.87 0.12
N GLU A 80 7.86 -26.20 0.27
CA GLU A 80 7.10 -27.12 -0.58
C GLU A 80 5.59 -26.85 -0.51
N HIS A 81 5.09 -26.37 0.64
CA HIS A 81 3.69 -25.96 0.73
C HIS A 81 3.39 -24.75 -0.15
N LEU A 82 4.26 -23.75 -0.15
CA LEU A 82 4.09 -22.56 -0.98
C LEU A 82 4.22 -22.90 -2.47
N LEU A 83 5.10 -23.83 -2.83
CA LEU A 83 5.24 -24.31 -4.21
C LEU A 83 4.02 -25.11 -4.71
N SER A 84 3.21 -25.64 -3.80
CA SER A 84 2.02 -26.42 -4.13
C SER A 84 0.74 -25.58 -4.30
N LEU A 85 0.82 -24.27 -4.08
CA LEU A 85 -0.33 -23.36 -4.09
C LEU A 85 -1.02 -23.30 -5.45
N LYS A 86 -2.35 -23.33 -5.42
CA LYS A 86 -3.22 -23.23 -6.60
C LYS A 86 -4.41 -22.34 -6.28
N ASN A 87 -4.47 -21.18 -6.92
CA ASN A 87 -5.54 -20.20 -6.81
C ASN A 87 -5.86 -19.77 -5.36
N ALA A 88 -4.87 -19.76 -4.47
CA ALA A 88 -5.07 -19.23 -3.13
C ALA A 88 -5.35 -17.73 -3.21
N TYR A 89 -6.29 -17.22 -2.41
CA TYR A 89 -6.57 -15.79 -2.39
C TYR A 89 -5.58 -15.07 -1.49
N SER A 90 -5.55 -15.41 -0.19
CA SER A 90 -4.66 -14.78 0.79
C SER A 90 -4.04 -15.78 1.76
N ILE A 91 -2.74 -15.62 2.01
CA ILE A 91 -1.98 -16.38 2.98
C ILE A 91 -1.20 -15.40 3.85
N ARG A 92 -1.38 -15.49 5.16
CA ARG A 92 -0.60 -14.76 6.15
C ARG A 92 0.11 -15.73 7.08
N LEU A 93 1.44 -15.61 7.15
CA LEU A 93 2.31 -16.38 8.02
C LEU A 93 3.05 -15.40 8.93
N ASP A 94 2.87 -15.52 10.25
CA ASP A 94 3.52 -14.60 11.19
C ASP A 94 4.88 -15.15 11.65
N THR A 95 4.89 -16.14 12.54
CA THR A 95 6.16 -16.73 13.00
C THR A 95 6.57 -17.87 12.08
N HIS A 96 7.51 -17.67 11.16
CA HIS A 96 7.95 -18.70 10.20
C HIS A 96 9.47 -18.92 10.19
N ARG A 97 9.94 -19.90 9.40
CA ARG A 97 11.36 -20.22 9.19
C ARG A 97 11.84 -20.01 7.75
N LEU A 98 10.99 -19.44 6.90
CA LEU A 98 11.31 -19.15 5.51
C LEU A 98 12.46 -18.13 5.42
N THR A 99 13.35 -18.34 4.45
CA THR A 99 14.54 -17.53 4.18
C THR A 99 14.42 -16.79 2.85
N SER A 100 15.30 -15.81 2.61
CA SER A 100 15.40 -15.11 1.33
C SER A 100 15.60 -16.07 0.15
N SER A 101 16.30 -17.19 0.37
CA SER A 101 16.47 -18.26 -0.63
C SER A 101 15.18 -19.05 -0.89
N ASP A 102 14.38 -19.30 0.14
CA ASP A 102 13.08 -19.97 -0.02
C ASP A 102 12.14 -19.08 -0.84
N LEU A 103 12.10 -17.78 -0.55
CA LEU A 103 11.29 -16.84 -1.32
C LEU A 103 11.79 -16.68 -2.75
N ASN A 104 13.10 -16.65 -3.00
CA ASN A 104 13.64 -16.67 -4.37
C ASN A 104 13.13 -17.89 -5.15
N THR A 105 13.13 -19.06 -4.51
CA THR A 105 12.62 -20.32 -5.09
C THR A 105 11.12 -20.23 -5.38
N PHE A 106 10.35 -19.69 -4.42
CA PHE A 106 8.92 -19.45 -4.60
C PHE A 106 8.63 -18.51 -5.77
N ILE A 107 9.31 -17.37 -5.84
CA ILE A 107 9.09 -16.37 -6.90
C ILE A 107 9.44 -16.96 -8.27
N LYS A 108 10.53 -17.71 -8.40
CA LYS A 108 10.87 -18.41 -9.65
C LYS A 108 9.78 -19.40 -10.06
N CYS A 109 9.28 -20.19 -9.12
CA CYS A 109 8.15 -21.08 -9.37
C CYS A 109 6.90 -20.30 -9.79
N TRP A 110 6.62 -19.16 -9.15
CA TRP A 110 5.53 -18.27 -9.51
C TRP A 110 5.71 -17.71 -10.92
N ILE A 111 6.91 -17.31 -11.34
CA ILE A 111 7.17 -16.79 -12.70
C ILE A 111 6.83 -17.85 -13.76
N ASP A 112 7.23 -19.10 -13.54
CA ASP A 112 7.12 -20.19 -14.51
C ASP A 112 5.81 -21.00 -14.42
N SER A 113 4.99 -20.74 -13.40
CA SER A 113 3.70 -21.41 -13.20
C SER A 113 2.73 -21.10 -14.34
N ASP A 114 1.98 -22.13 -14.75
CA ASP A 114 0.89 -22.02 -15.73
C ASP A 114 -0.47 -21.66 -15.11
N HIS A 115 -0.53 -21.46 -13.80
CA HIS A 115 -1.74 -21.10 -13.06
C HIS A 115 -1.40 -20.07 -11.98
N ASP A 116 -2.41 -19.34 -11.51
CA ASP A 116 -2.22 -18.41 -10.40
C ASP A 116 -1.96 -19.19 -9.10
N MET A 117 -0.85 -18.90 -8.43
CA MET A 117 -0.50 -19.61 -7.19
C MET A 117 -1.19 -18.96 -5.99
N VAL A 118 -1.01 -17.65 -5.80
CA VAL A 118 -1.55 -16.89 -4.66
C VAL A 118 -1.77 -15.42 -5.02
N GLY A 119 -2.86 -14.81 -4.55
CA GLY A 119 -3.12 -13.37 -4.73
C GLY A 119 -2.30 -12.53 -3.77
N LEU A 120 -2.36 -12.87 -2.48
CA LEU A 120 -1.70 -12.16 -1.39
C LEU A 120 -0.89 -13.15 -0.54
N LEU A 121 0.41 -12.92 -0.37
CA LEU A 121 1.26 -13.67 0.55
C LEU A 121 1.95 -12.68 1.50
N TRP A 122 1.62 -12.77 2.78
CA TRP A 122 2.16 -11.90 3.82
C TRP A 122 2.99 -12.70 4.79
N LEU A 123 4.23 -12.26 4.97
CA LEU A 123 5.20 -12.85 5.86
C LEU A 123 5.59 -11.77 6.88
N ASP A 124 5.09 -11.89 8.11
CA ASP A 124 5.48 -11.00 9.21
C ASP A 124 6.80 -11.47 9.85
N LYS A 125 7.40 -10.68 10.75
CA LYS A 125 8.67 -11.00 11.45
C LYS A 125 9.84 -11.31 10.51
N TRP A 126 9.85 -10.66 9.35
CA TRP A 126 10.93 -10.64 8.37
C TRP A 126 11.93 -9.51 8.67
N TRP A 127 12.84 -9.78 9.62
CA TRP A 127 13.74 -8.77 10.18
C TRP A 127 14.90 -8.33 9.26
N LEU A 128 15.25 -9.14 8.26
CA LEU A 128 16.39 -8.90 7.38
C LEU A 128 15.96 -9.01 5.92
N PHE A 129 16.07 -7.92 5.17
CA PHE A 129 15.79 -7.89 3.73
C PHE A 129 17.09 -7.97 2.94
N GLU A 130 17.27 -9.08 2.21
CA GLU A 130 18.47 -9.38 1.42
C GLU A 130 18.10 -9.43 -0.07
N PRO A 131 17.91 -8.27 -0.72
CA PRO A 131 17.42 -8.21 -2.10
C PRO A 131 18.34 -8.94 -3.09
N GLU A 132 19.64 -9.00 -2.83
CA GLU A 132 20.63 -9.70 -3.66
C GLU A 132 20.40 -11.22 -3.66
N ILE A 133 19.94 -11.78 -2.54
CA ILE A 133 19.60 -13.20 -2.41
C ILE A 133 18.19 -13.45 -2.95
N LEU A 134 17.24 -12.62 -2.51
CA LEU A 134 15.82 -12.75 -2.85
C LEU A 134 15.57 -12.65 -4.36
N PHE A 135 16.24 -11.73 -5.04
CA PHE A 135 16.03 -11.48 -6.48
C PHE A 135 17.12 -12.10 -7.36
N ASN A 136 18.00 -12.95 -6.80
CA ASN A 136 19.06 -13.59 -7.56
C ASN A 136 18.52 -14.35 -8.78
N GLY A 137 18.98 -13.95 -9.97
CA GLY A 137 18.59 -14.53 -11.24
C GLY A 137 17.19 -14.13 -11.72
N ILE A 138 16.54 -13.14 -11.11
CA ILE A 138 15.20 -12.64 -11.46
C ILE A 138 15.33 -11.24 -12.08
N VAL A 139 14.52 -10.94 -13.10
CA VAL A 139 14.40 -9.57 -13.64
C VAL A 139 13.43 -8.81 -12.75
N VAL A 140 13.89 -7.70 -12.18
CA VAL A 140 13.11 -6.88 -11.25
C VAL A 140 13.14 -5.44 -11.71
N LEU A 141 11.96 -4.80 -11.72
CA LEU A 141 11.80 -3.38 -11.94
C LEU A 141 11.45 -2.74 -10.60
N VAL A 142 12.22 -1.72 -10.20
CA VAL A 142 11.96 -0.99 -8.96
C VAL A 142 11.15 0.27 -9.29
N GLY A 143 9.93 0.34 -8.75
CA GLY A 143 9.00 1.45 -8.96
C GLY A 143 8.73 2.25 -7.69
N GLN A 144 8.50 3.56 -7.84
CA GLN A 144 8.00 4.43 -6.78
C GLN A 144 6.69 5.08 -7.22
N ARG A 145 5.56 4.39 -7.02
CA ARG A 145 4.24 4.95 -7.31
C ARG A 145 3.69 5.77 -6.14
N THR A 146 3.82 5.35 -4.89
CA THR A 146 3.00 5.92 -3.80
C THR A 146 3.77 6.68 -2.72
N GLY A 147 5.04 7.04 -2.96
CA GLY A 147 5.91 7.61 -1.92
C GLY A 147 6.21 6.66 -0.75
N LEU A 148 5.68 5.42 -0.80
CA LEU A 148 6.09 4.30 0.04
C LEU A 148 7.43 3.75 -0.45
N ASN A 149 8.14 3.02 0.44
CA ASN A 149 9.38 2.30 0.10
C ASN A 149 9.22 1.52 -1.22
N GLY A 150 10.32 1.44 -2.00
CA GLY A 150 10.31 0.96 -3.38
C GLY A 150 9.59 -0.37 -3.59
N TRP A 151 8.80 -0.43 -4.66
CA TRP A 151 8.08 -1.62 -5.10
C TRP A 151 9.00 -2.45 -6.00
N TYR A 152 9.20 -3.73 -5.68
CA TYR A 152 9.95 -4.64 -6.55
C TYR A 152 8.97 -5.42 -7.42
N LEU A 153 8.91 -5.07 -8.70
CA LEU A 153 7.96 -5.62 -9.65
C LEU A 153 8.58 -6.73 -10.47
N ILE A 154 7.80 -7.79 -10.68
CA ILE A 154 8.21 -9.02 -11.35
C ILE A 154 7.10 -9.42 -12.31
N ALA A 155 7.45 -9.77 -13.55
CA ALA A 155 6.50 -10.27 -14.53
C ALA A 155 6.48 -11.80 -14.55
N ALA A 156 5.30 -12.36 -14.72
CA ALA A 156 5.12 -13.76 -15.05
C ALA A 156 5.66 -14.06 -16.46
N ASN A 157 6.00 -15.34 -16.70
CA ASN A 157 6.42 -15.79 -18.02
C ASN A 157 5.26 -15.66 -19.03
N PRO A 158 5.39 -14.86 -20.10
CA PRO A 158 4.30 -14.56 -21.05
C PRO A 158 3.86 -15.79 -21.87
N THR A 159 4.70 -16.83 -21.94
CA THR A 159 4.42 -18.04 -22.72
C THR A 159 3.40 -18.95 -22.02
N LYS A 160 3.06 -18.66 -20.77
CA LYS A 160 2.14 -19.43 -19.93
C LYS A 160 0.78 -18.72 -19.83
N GLN A 161 -0.12 -18.97 -20.79
CA GLN A 161 -1.36 -18.20 -20.98
C GLN A 161 -2.58 -18.63 -20.14
N ARG A 162 -2.42 -19.49 -19.13
CA ARG A 162 -3.57 -20.04 -18.37
C ARG A 162 -3.85 -19.31 -17.04
N ARG A 163 -3.14 -18.22 -16.77
CA ARG A 163 -3.19 -17.45 -15.52
C ARG A 163 -3.58 -15.99 -15.79
N GLU A 164 -4.24 -15.37 -14.82
CA GLU A 164 -4.72 -13.99 -14.93
C GLU A 164 -3.75 -13.00 -14.28
N ARG A 165 -3.03 -13.42 -13.23
CA ARG A 165 -2.17 -12.51 -12.45
C ARG A 165 -0.78 -12.42 -13.05
N LEU A 166 -0.57 -11.50 -14.00
CA LEU A 166 0.66 -11.44 -14.80
C LEU A 166 1.83 -10.66 -14.15
N ILE A 167 1.58 -9.98 -13.05
CA ILE A 167 2.59 -9.18 -12.35
C ILE A 167 2.53 -9.47 -10.84
N MET A 168 3.70 -9.45 -10.21
CA MET A 168 3.87 -9.53 -8.77
C MET A 168 4.64 -8.32 -8.26
N ALA A 169 4.14 -7.70 -7.20
CA ALA A 169 4.90 -6.76 -6.41
C ALA A 169 5.38 -7.40 -5.12
N VAL A 170 6.63 -7.16 -4.79
CA VAL A 170 7.22 -7.45 -3.48
C VAL A 170 7.46 -6.13 -2.76
N ILE A 171 6.90 -6.01 -1.55
CA ILE A 171 7.02 -4.83 -0.70
C ILE A 171 7.63 -5.25 0.63
N TRP A 172 8.62 -4.50 1.09
CA TRP A 172 9.19 -4.65 2.42
C TRP A 172 8.80 -3.47 3.31
N LEU A 173 8.08 -3.75 4.40
CA LEU A 173 7.47 -2.77 5.31
C LEU A 173 7.84 -3.10 6.76
N GLY A 174 8.90 -2.47 7.27
CA GLY A 174 9.37 -2.71 8.64
C GLY A 174 9.90 -4.13 8.79
N ASP A 175 9.21 -4.95 9.60
CA ASP A 175 9.52 -6.36 9.82
C ASP A 175 8.65 -7.29 8.97
N LYS A 176 8.19 -6.84 7.79
CA LYS A 176 7.25 -7.61 6.96
C LYS A 176 7.66 -7.60 5.51
N ILE A 177 7.49 -8.74 4.85
CA ILE A 177 7.58 -8.84 3.40
C ILE A 177 6.24 -9.34 2.84
N HIS A 178 5.69 -8.57 1.92
CA HIS A 178 4.40 -8.85 1.30
C HIS A 178 4.59 -9.04 -0.21
N LEU A 179 4.01 -10.10 -0.73
CA LEU A 179 3.94 -10.40 -2.15
C LEU A 179 2.49 -10.29 -2.58
N TYR A 180 2.26 -9.52 -3.63
CA TYR A 180 0.95 -9.30 -4.20
C TYR A 180 1.00 -9.66 -5.67
N SER A 181 0.04 -10.45 -6.17
CA SER A 181 -0.09 -10.70 -7.60
C SER A 181 -1.48 -10.35 -8.11
N TRP A 182 -1.52 -9.78 -9.31
CA TRP A 182 -2.74 -9.23 -9.90
C TRP A 182 -2.68 -9.20 -11.42
N ASP A 183 -3.83 -8.93 -12.03
CA ASP A 183 -3.94 -8.62 -13.45
C ASP A 183 -3.28 -7.25 -13.74
N LYS A 184 -2.40 -7.21 -14.74
CA LYS A 184 -1.71 -5.99 -15.17
C LYS A 184 -2.66 -4.85 -15.57
N ASP A 185 -3.87 -5.18 -16.02
CA ASP A 185 -4.85 -4.22 -16.52
C ASP A 185 -5.77 -3.68 -15.42
N LEU A 186 -5.67 -4.22 -14.21
CA LEU A 186 -6.45 -3.79 -13.04
C LEU A 186 -5.59 -3.01 -12.04
N PRO A 187 -6.20 -2.06 -11.30
CA PRO A 187 -5.55 -1.47 -10.15
C PRO A 187 -5.38 -2.54 -9.06
N MET A 188 -4.27 -2.48 -8.33
CA MET A 188 -4.00 -3.41 -7.22
C MET A 188 -4.99 -3.23 -6.04
N PHE A 189 -5.51 -2.02 -5.84
CA PHE A 189 -6.51 -1.73 -4.82
C PHE A 189 -7.74 -1.13 -5.51
N GLU A 190 -8.91 -1.77 -5.35
CA GLU A 190 -10.18 -1.31 -5.96
C GLU A 190 -10.57 0.11 -5.50
N ASP A 191 -10.18 0.49 -4.27
CA ASP A 191 -10.52 1.77 -3.65
C ASP A 191 -9.41 2.84 -3.75
N ALA A 192 -8.27 2.53 -4.40
CA ALA A 192 -7.19 3.50 -4.58
C ALA A 192 -7.11 3.95 -6.05
N PRO A 193 -6.91 5.25 -6.33
CA PRO A 193 -6.77 5.77 -7.70
C PRO A 193 -5.40 5.44 -8.31
N ILE A 194 -4.89 4.22 -8.12
CA ILE A 194 -3.61 3.78 -8.69
C ILE A 194 -3.89 3.25 -10.10
N GLU A 195 -3.22 3.83 -11.11
CA GLU A 195 -3.34 3.38 -12.50
C GLU A 195 -2.99 1.88 -12.67
N PRO A 196 -3.47 1.21 -13.72
CA PRO A 196 -3.03 -0.15 -14.07
C PRO A 196 -1.51 -0.28 -14.20
N TRP A 197 -1.00 -1.51 -14.09
CA TRP A 197 0.43 -1.83 -14.16
C TRP A 197 0.91 -2.26 -15.55
N ALA A 198 0.06 -2.09 -16.57
CA ALA A 198 0.37 -2.44 -17.95
C ALA A 198 1.66 -1.79 -18.48
N PRO A 199 2.01 -0.52 -18.16
CA PRO A 199 3.28 0.07 -18.62
C PRO A 199 4.51 -0.62 -18.01
N GLU A 200 4.53 -0.85 -16.70
CA GLU A 200 5.62 -1.55 -16.00
C GLU A 200 5.74 -2.99 -16.46
N TYR A 201 4.60 -3.65 -16.69
CA TYR A 201 4.58 -4.98 -17.27
C TYR A 201 5.26 -4.98 -18.64
N LYS A 202 4.98 -4.00 -19.51
CA LYS A 202 5.65 -3.88 -20.81
C LYS A 202 7.16 -3.71 -20.68
N VAL A 203 7.62 -2.90 -19.73
CA VAL A 203 9.05 -2.71 -19.44
C VAL A 203 9.68 -4.03 -18.97
N LEU A 204 9.06 -4.71 -18.02
CA LEU A 204 9.50 -6.02 -17.52
C LEU A 204 9.55 -7.07 -18.64
N MET A 205 8.60 -7.03 -19.58
CA MET A 205 8.59 -7.91 -20.74
C MET A 205 9.78 -7.66 -21.66
N ALA A 206 10.09 -6.40 -21.96
CA ALA A 206 11.27 -6.04 -22.76
C ALA A 206 12.58 -6.42 -22.03
N MET A 207 12.67 -6.19 -20.71
CA MET A 207 13.83 -6.56 -19.90
C MET A 207 14.06 -8.08 -19.86
N ASN A 208 13.00 -8.87 -19.67
CA ASN A 208 13.09 -10.33 -19.71
C ASN A 208 13.54 -10.81 -21.09
N LYS A 209 12.95 -10.27 -22.16
CA LYS A 209 13.35 -10.61 -23.53
C LYS A 209 14.82 -10.30 -23.78
N LYS A 210 15.33 -9.15 -23.33
CA LYS A 210 16.75 -8.79 -23.45
C LYS A 210 17.64 -9.82 -22.75
N LYS A 211 17.33 -10.16 -21.50
CA LYS A 211 18.09 -11.15 -20.71
C LYS A 211 18.11 -12.54 -21.36
N GLU A 212 17.00 -12.97 -21.94
CA GLU A 212 16.93 -14.24 -22.67
C GLU A 212 17.81 -14.24 -23.93
N LEU A 213 17.75 -13.16 -24.73
CA LEU A 213 18.59 -12.99 -25.92
C LEU A 213 20.09 -12.93 -25.58
N GLU A 214 20.45 -12.24 -24.49
CA GLU A 214 21.84 -12.19 -23.99
C GLU A 214 22.33 -13.59 -23.60
N ARG A 215 21.52 -14.36 -22.86
CA ARG A 215 21.83 -15.76 -22.50
C ARG A 215 21.96 -16.65 -23.74
N GLU A 216 21.03 -16.56 -24.70
CA GLU A 216 21.11 -17.34 -25.94
C GLU A 216 22.38 -17.00 -26.75
N LEU A 217 22.86 -15.76 -26.70
CA LEU A 217 24.08 -15.34 -27.36
C LEU A 217 25.34 -15.92 -26.68
N GLU A 218 25.34 -16.01 -25.35
CA GLU A 218 26.40 -16.63 -24.55
C GLU A 218 26.44 -18.16 -24.74
N GLU A 219 25.28 -18.79 -24.92
CA GLU A 219 25.12 -20.21 -25.23
C GLU A 219 25.49 -20.52 -26.68
N LYS A 220 26.80 -20.63 -26.98
CA LYS A 220 27.44 -21.12 -28.23
C LYS A 220 26.48 -21.34 -29.42
N VAL A 221 25.97 -20.25 -29.98
CA VAL A 221 25.03 -20.27 -31.10
C VAL A 221 25.65 -21.01 -32.30
N ASN A 222 24.97 -22.06 -32.78
CA ASN A 222 25.52 -22.99 -33.77
C ASN A 222 25.63 -22.45 -35.20
N THR A 223 25.05 -21.29 -35.51
CA THR A 223 25.08 -20.67 -36.85
C THR A 223 25.26 -19.15 -36.80
N ILE A 224 25.95 -18.60 -37.80
CA ILE A 224 26.14 -17.15 -37.97
C ILE A 224 24.79 -16.45 -38.19
N GLU A 225 23.85 -17.10 -38.91
CA GLU A 225 22.52 -16.56 -39.18
C GLU A 225 21.72 -16.33 -37.90
N LYS A 226 21.64 -17.34 -37.01
CA LYS A 226 20.95 -17.21 -35.72
C LYS A 226 21.62 -16.16 -34.83
N LYS A 227 22.95 -16.04 -34.87
CA LYS A 227 23.69 -15.01 -34.13
C LYS A 227 23.34 -13.60 -34.60
N ASN A 228 23.26 -13.39 -35.92
CA ASN A 228 22.89 -12.10 -36.51
C ASN A 228 21.43 -11.74 -36.17
N GLU A 229 20.54 -12.73 -36.18
CA GLU A 229 19.14 -12.55 -35.79
C GLU A 229 19.01 -12.09 -34.33
N ILE A 230 19.63 -12.81 -33.39
CA ILE A 230 19.65 -12.46 -31.96
C ILE A 230 20.23 -11.06 -31.76
N THR A 231 21.34 -10.73 -32.43
CA THR A 231 22.00 -9.42 -32.30
C THR A 231 21.08 -8.29 -32.75
N ARG A 232 20.36 -8.47 -33.86
CA ARG A 232 19.39 -7.50 -34.37
C ARG A 232 18.21 -7.34 -33.41
N GLU A 233 17.68 -8.43 -32.86
CA GLU A 233 16.60 -8.35 -31.87
C GLU A 233 17.05 -7.65 -30.59
N LEU A 234 18.27 -7.93 -30.12
CA LEU A 234 18.85 -7.29 -28.94
C LEU A 234 19.01 -5.77 -29.13
N GLN A 235 19.40 -5.33 -30.33
CA GLN A 235 19.44 -3.91 -30.69
C GLN A 235 18.05 -3.28 -30.63
N ASN A 236 17.02 -3.93 -31.20
CA ASN A 236 15.65 -3.42 -31.18
C ASN A 236 15.12 -3.30 -29.75
N VAL A 237 15.31 -4.33 -28.92
CA VAL A 237 14.87 -4.32 -27.51
C VAL A 237 15.64 -3.28 -26.70
N SER A 238 16.93 -3.09 -26.97
CA SER A 238 17.71 -2.05 -26.29
C SER A 238 17.23 -0.65 -26.66
N GLN A 239 16.93 -0.39 -27.94
CA GLN A 239 16.32 0.89 -28.36
C GLN A 239 14.94 1.11 -27.72
N GLU A 240 14.14 0.06 -27.59
CA GLU A 240 12.87 0.13 -26.87
C GLU A 240 13.09 0.50 -25.39
N LEU A 241 14.03 -0.15 -24.71
CA LEU A 241 14.36 0.13 -23.31
C LEU A 241 14.91 1.55 -23.10
N ASP A 242 15.76 2.04 -24.02
CA ASP A 242 16.29 3.40 -24.00
C ASP A 242 15.16 4.45 -24.09
N SER A 243 14.07 4.13 -24.80
CA SER A 243 12.91 5.02 -24.92
C SER A 243 12.12 5.19 -23.62
N TYR A 244 12.29 4.28 -22.64
CA TYR A 244 11.60 4.31 -21.36
C TYR A 244 12.32 5.19 -20.31
N ASN A 245 13.47 5.80 -20.61
CA ASN A 245 14.26 6.63 -19.68
C ASN A 245 14.52 5.94 -18.33
N LEU A 246 14.93 4.68 -18.37
CA LEU A 246 15.21 3.87 -17.19
C LEU A 246 16.54 4.28 -16.56
N GLU A 247 16.60 4.32 -15.22
CA GLU A 247 17.83 4.54 -14.48
C GLU A 247 18.32 3.21 -13.85
N PHE A 248 19.63 3.07 -13.65
CA PHE A 248 20.20 1.92 -12.95
C PHE A 248 20.72 2.35 -11.59
N ARG A 249 20.15 1.83 -10.51
CA ARG A 249 20.52 2.16 -9.13
C ARG A 249 20.65 0.88 -8.31
N GLU A 250 21.77 0.73 -7.60
CA GLU A 250 22.00 -0.36 -6.63
C GLU A 250 21.78 -1.78 -7.19
N GLY A 251 22.11 -2.01 -8.47
CA GLY A 251 21.94 -3.32 -9.10
C GLY A 251 20.53 -3.56 -9.70
N PHE A 252 19.61 -2.61 -9.54
CA PHE A 252 18.25 -2.67 -10.07
C PHE A 252 18.00 -1.58 -11.12
N ILE A 253 17.06 -1.86 -12.02
CA ILE A 253 16.54 -0.85 -12.95
C ILE A 253 15.38 -0.13 -12.26
N THR A 254 15.46 1.20 -12.18
CA THR A 254 14.43 2.08 -11.63
C THR A 254 13.74 2.84 -12.77
N SER A 255 12.43 3.06 -12.64
CA SER A 255 11.70 3.98 -13.51
C SER A 255 11.16 5.14 -12.69
N ASP A 256 11.73 6.33 -12.88
CA ASP A 256 11.25 7.58 -12.26
C ASP A 256 9.98 8.11 -12.94
N ARG A 257 9.53 7.46 -14.02
CA ARG A 257 8.52 7.99 -14.95
C ARG A 257 7.16 7.32 -14.89
N ILE A 258 6.83 6.67 -13.77
CA ILE A 258 5.44 6.31 -13.47
C ILE A 258 5.17 6.63 -12.00
N SER A 259 5.26 7.92 -11.67
CA SER A 259 4.42 8.48 -10.61
C SER A 259 2.96 8.31 -11.07
N PRO A 260 1.97 8.03 -10.19
CA PRO A 260 0.61 7.61 -10.56
C PRO A 260 -0.21 8.66 -11.28
N ASP A 261 0.40 9.78 -11.64
CA ASP A 261 -0.28 10.89 -12.23
C ASP A 261 0.72 11.73 -13.03
N ASN A 262 0.20 12.40 -14.06
CA ASN A 262 0.80 13.62 -14.60
C ASN A 262 0.77 14.76 -13.55
N TRP A 263 1.28 14.53 -12.33
CA TRP A 263 1.50 15.56 -11.33
C TRP A 263 2.86 16.19 -11.60
N GLN A 264 2.86 17.49 -11.91
CA GLN A 264 4.03 18.29 -11.64
C GLN A 264 3.90 18.86 -10.23
N ILE A 265 4.76 18.38 -9.34
CA ILE A 265 4.99 19.01 -8.04
C ILE A 265 5.82 20.26 -8.32
N LEU A 266 5.21 21.44 -8.26
CA LEU A 266 5.97 22.69 -8.23
C LEU A 266 6.56 22.84 -6.81
N LYS A 267 7.79 22.38 -6.63
CA LYS A 267 8.56 22.65 -5.40
C LYS A 267 9.16 24.05 -5.47
N ILE A 268 8.80 24.91 -4.52
CA ILE A 268 9.33 26.27 -4.44
C ILE A 268 10.32 26.36 -3.29
N ASP A 269 11.62 26.32 -3.62
CA ASP A 269 12.72 26.46 -2.67
C ASP A 269 13.28 27.89 -2.64
N LYS A 270 13.76 28.33 -1.48
CA LYS A 270 14.27 29.70 -1.24
C LYS A 270 15.67 29.91 -1.84
N TYR A 271 15.71 30.32 -3.10
CA TYR A 271 16.63 31.39 -3.51
C TYR A 271 15.82 32.49 -4.24
N PRO A 272 16.32 33.73 -4.39
CA PRO A 272 15.54 34.82 -5.01
C PRO A 272 15.44 34.73 -6.54
N THR A 273 16.36 33.99 -7.17
CA THR A 273 16.43 33.75 -8.62
C THR A 273 15.55 32.60 -9.15
N PRO A 274 15.23 31.54 -8.38
CA PRO A 274 14.37 30.44 -8.81
C PRO A 274 12.88 30.75 -8.98
N PHE A 275 12.19 31.52 -8.12
CA PHE A 275 10.72 31.60 -8.19
C PHE A 275 10.19 32.14 -9.52
N GLN A 276 10.76 33.24 -10.03
CA GLN A 276 10.37 33.80 -11.33
C GLN A 276 10.78 32.91 -12.52
N ASN A 277 11.87 32.14 -12.38
CA ASN A 277 12.27 31.14 -13.37
C ASN A 277 11.34 29.91 -13.36
N CYS A 278 10.96 29.42 -12.19
CA CYS A 278 9.96 28.36 -12.04
C CYS A 278 8.61 28.80 -12.61
N LEU A 279 8.21 30.06 -12.35
CA LEU A 279 6.99 30.63 -12.88
C LEU A 279 7.02 30.77 -14.42
N SER A 280 8.15 31.18 -15.00
CA SER A 280 8.28 31.30 -16.46
C SER A 280 8.30 29.93 -17.14
N ILE A 281 8.97 28.94 -16.55
CA ILE A 281 8.93 27.54 -16.99
C ILE A 281 7.50 27.00 -16.91
N PHE A 282 6.81 27.21 -15.78
CA PHE A 282 5.45 26.75 -15.58
C PHE A 282 4.47 27.38 -16.58
N LYS A 283 4.57 28.71 -16.82
CA LYS A 283 3.83 29.42 -17.87
C LYS A 283 4.08 28.83 -19.25
N HIS A 284 5.33 28.49 -19.57
CA HIS A 284 5.68 27.88 -20.84
C HIS A 284 5.05 26.48 -20.99
N LEU A 285 5.12 25.66 -19.94
CA LEU A 285 4.56 24.30 -19.93
C LEU A 285 3.03 24.29 -20.05
N GLN A 286 2.33 25.24 -19.43
CA GLN A 286 0.87 25.41 -19.57
C GLN A 286 0.42 25.65 -21.01
N ASN A 287 1.27 26.24 -21.85
CA ASN A 287 0.95 26.47 -23.26
C ASN A 287 1.15 25.21 -24.13
N ILE A 288 1.86 24.21 -23.62
CA ILE A 288 2.26 23.00 -24.36
C ILE A 288 1.41 21.79 -23.92
N ILE A 289 1.03 21.73 -22.64
CA ILE A 289 0.43 20.55 -22.03
C ILE A 289 -0.81 20.97 -21.23
N SER A 290 -1.90 20.20 -21.36
CA SER A 290 -3.07 20.31 -20.48
C SER A 290 -2.88 19.45 -19.24
N PHE A 291 -2.97 20.06 -18.06
CA PHE A 291 -2.81 19.38 -16.78
C PHE A 291 -4.16 19.01 -16.17
N LYS A 292 -4.29 17.75 -15.72
CA LYS A 292 -5.50 17.27 -15.03
C LYS A 292 -5.60 17.79 -13.59
N SER A 293 -4.47 17.88 -12.89
CA SER A 293 -4.40 18.35 -11.51
C SER A 293 -3.11 19.12 -11.23
N ARG A 294 -3.14 20.04 -10.26
CA ARG A 294 -2.05 20.99 -9.95
C ARG A 294 -1.78 21.04 -8.45
N TYR A 295 -0.50 20.98 -8.09
CA TYR A 295 -0.05 20.83 -6.72
C TYR A 295 1.01 21.89 -6.42
N ILE A 296 0.86 22.57 -5.28
CA ILE A 296 1.86 23.53 -4.79
C ILE A 296 2.48 22.94 -3.53
N ASP A 297 3.79 22.71 -3.57
CA ASP A 297 4.58 22.25 -2.42
C ASP A 297 5.51 23.38 -1.97
N VAL A 298 5.28 23.86 -0.75
CA VAL A 298 5.98 25.01 -0.19
C VAL A 298 6.88 24.55 0.95
N ASP A 299 8.19 24.63 0.73
CA ASP A 299 9.17 24.51 1.80
C ASP A 299 9.17 25.81 2.62
N LEU A 300 8.76 25.72 3.88
CA LEU A 300 8.65 26.86 4.77
C LEU A 300 10.00 27.22 5.44
N GLU A 301 11.06 26.45 5.23
CA GLU A 301 12.35 26.72 5.84
C GLU A 301 12.92 28.08 5.38
N GLY A 302 12.95 29.04 6.31
CA GLY A 302 13.35 30.41 6.02
C GLY A 302 12.34 31.20 5.16
N MET A 303 11.13 30.69 4.93
CA MET A 303 10.07 31.39 4.22
C MET A 303 9.63 32.64 4.98
N THR A 304 9.27 33.70 4.25
CA THR A 304 8.74 34.94 4.84
C THR A 304 7.27 35.10 4.47
N LEU A 305 6.50 35.80 5.31
CA LEU A 305 5.11 36.17 5.00
C LEU A 305 4.97 36.82 3.62
N ARG A 306 5.93 37.68 3.24
CA ARG A 306 5.93 38.36 1.93
C ARG A 306 6.05 37.35 0.78
N SER A 307 6.95 36.39 0.90
CA SER A 307 7.20 35.36 -0.12
C SER A 307 6.03 34.39 -0.23
N LEU A 308 5.47 33.92 0.89
CA LEU A 308 4.28 33.07 0.88
C LEU A 308 3.10 33.80 0.23
N LYS A 309 2.90 35.08 0.56
CA LYS A 309 1.87 35.90 -0.06
C LYS A 309 2.08 36.07 -1.56
N GLU A 310 3.30 36.24 -2.02
CA GLU A 310 3.62 36.30 -3.46
C GLU A 310 3.21 34.99 -4.16
N ILE A 311 3.53 33.82 -3.58
CA ILE A 311 3.13 32.51 -4.11
C ILE A 311 1.61 32.35 -4.19
N LEU A 312 0.91 32.59 -3.07
CA LEU A 312 -0.55 32.38 -2.98
C LEU A 312 -1.36 33.39 -3.80
N THR A 313 -0.80 34.55 -4.13
CA THR A 313 -1.49 35.59 -4.93
C THR A 313 -1.20 35.50 -6.43
N GLU A 314 -0.14 34.79 -6.84
CA GLU A 314 0.34 34.71 -8.22
C GLU A 314 -0.75 34.13 -9.14
N PRO A 315 -1.25 34.91 -10.12
CA PRO A 315 -2.40 34.52 -10.94
C PRO A 315 -2.27 33.15 -11.61
N VAL A 316 -1.06 32.79 -12.05
CA VAL A 316 -0.83 31.54 -12.76
C VAL A 316 -0.89 30.32 -11.84
N LEU A 317 -0.64 30.53 -10.54
CA LEU A 317 -0.70 29.49 -9.53
C LEU A 317 -2.08 29.35 -8.89
N ARG A 318 -3.04 30.27 -9.11
CA ARG A 318 -4.32 30.33 -8.35
C ARG A 318 -5.23 29.11 -8.44
N ASN A 319 -5.14 28.37 -9.53
CA ASN A 319 -6.00 27.21 -9.75
C ASN A 319 -5.19 25.96 -9.45
N PHE A 320 -5.17 25.52 -8.21
CA PHE A 320 -4.48 24.30 -7.79
C PHE A 320 -5.42 23.46 -6.94
N ASP A 321 -5.16 22.16 -6.90
CA ASP A 321 -6.00 21.16 -6.24
C ASP A 321 -5.45 20.78 -4.86
N LEU A 322 -4.15 20.95 -4.61
CA LEU A 322 -3.50 20.71 -3.31
C LEU A 322 -2.46 21.79 -2.98
N LEU A 323 -2.53 22.31 -1.75
CA LEU A 323 -1.44 23.03 -1.10
C LEU A 323 -0.81 22.14 -0.03
N ARG A 324 0.48 21.85 -0.20
CA ARG A 324 1.32 21.20 0.79
C ARG A 324 2.28 22.21 1.41
N LEU A 325 2.28 22.26 2.74
CA LEU A 325 3.21 23.03 3.55
C LEU A 325 4.14 22.04 4.25
N ASP A 326 5.44 22.16 4.00
CA ASP A 326 6.43 21.23 4.53
C ASP A 326 7.65 21.98 5.11
N LYS A 327 8.32 21.33 6.06
CA LYS A 327 9.47 21.84 6.83
C LYS A 327 9.23 23.20 7.51
N GLY A 328 10.24 23.72 8.19
CA GLY A 328 10.23 25.08 8.74
C GLY A 328 9.22 25.37 9.85
N GLU A 329 9.07 26.66 10.16
CA GLU A 329 8.09 27.19 11.11
C GLU A 329 7.19 28.16 10.37
N ILE A 330 5.87 28.00 10.52
CA ILE A 330 4.88 28.91 9.97
C ILE A 330 4.27 29.74 11.09
N ASP A 331 4.32 31.07 10.97
CA ASP A 331 3.71 31.94 11.95
C ASP A 331 2.18 32.04 11.77
N ALA A 332 1.49 32.56 12.79
CA ALA A 332 0.03 32.67 12.75
C ALA A 332 -0.47 33.53 11.58
N LYS A 333 0.25 34.59 11.20
CA LYS A 333 -0.15 35.47 10.08
C LYS A 333 -0.06 34.76 8.74
N CYS A 334 0.96 33.93 8.56
CA CYS A 334 1.12 33.09 7.37
C CYS A 334 0.02 32.03 7.30
N LEU A 335 -0.35 31.42 8.43
CA LEU A 335 -1.46 30.49 8.48
C LEU A 335 -2.80 31.18 8.21
N ASP A 336 -3.07 32.34 8.81
CA ASP A 336 -4.29 33.11 8.55
C ASP A 336 -4.42 33.41 7.06
N LEU A 337 -3.32 33.79 6.40
CA LEU A 337 -3.28 34.00 4.96
C LEU A 337 -3.71 32.73 4.19
N VAL A 338 -3.19 31.56 4.56
CA VAL A 338 -3.61 30.29 3.95
C VAL A 338 -5.09 30.02 4.23
N MET A 339 -5.54 30.15 5.48
CA MET A 339 -6.91 29.89 5.91
C MET A 339 -7.93 30.85 5.27
N GLU A 340 -7.54 32.06 4.91
CA GLU A 340 -8.40 33.06 4.27
C GLU A 340 -8.39 32.93 2.75
N MET A 341 -7.21 32.78 2.14
CA MET A 341 -7.04 32.90 0.68
C MET A 341 -7.33 31.62 -0.10
N ALA A 342 -7.12 30.47 0.53
CA ALA A 342 -7.28 29.19 -0.14
C ALA A 342 -8.77 28.86 -0.34
N ASN A 343 -9.12 28.45 -1.56
CA ASN A 343 -10.46 27.97 -1.90
C ASN A 343 -10.79 26.71 -1.09
N SER A 344 -12.03 26.56 -0.62
CA SER A 344 -12.46 25.37 0.13
C SER A 344 -12.39 24.08 -0.70
N ASN A 345 -12.48 24.16 -2.03
CA ASN A 345 -12.44 22.97 -2.91
C ASN A 345 -11.04 22.39 -3.15
N ILE A 346 -10.02 22.86 -2.44
CA ILE A 346 -8.66 22.33 -2.53
C ILE A 346 -8.35 21.47 -1.30
N ASP A 347 -7.29 20.70 -1.41
CA ASP A 347 -6.70 19.97 -0.29
C ASP A 347 -5.64 20.85 0.38
N LEU A 348 -5.56 20.80 1.71
CA LEU A 348 -4.53 21.44 2.51
C LEU A 348 -3.82 20.41 3.37
N HIS A 349 -2.53 20.21 3.13
CA HIS A 349 -1.70 19.29 3.90
C HIS A 349 -0.58 20.05 4.61
N ILE A 350 -0.51 19.93 5.94
CA ILE A 350 0.60 20.45 6.75
C ILE A 350 1.38 19.26 7.32
N MET A 351 2.62 19.10 6.85
CA MET A 351 3.43 17.90 7.07
C MET A 351 4.19 17.94 8.40
N SER A 352 4.74 16.78 8.81
CA SER A 352 5.44 16.59 10.08
C SER A 352 6.67 17.48 10.26
N GLY A 353 7.27 17.97 9.16
CA GLY A 353 8.38 18.89 9.17
C GLY A 353 8.00 20.33 9.56
N THR A 354 6.71 20.70 9.52
CA THR A 354 6.24 22.07 9.73
C THR A 354 5.77 22.30 11.16
N LYS A 355 6.32 23.33 11.81
CA LYS A 355 5.89 23.76 13.14
C LYS A 355 4.77 24.80 13.06
N ILE A 356 3.60 24.42 13.57
CA ILE A 356 2.44 25.30 13.76
C ILE A 356 2.51 25.95 15.16
N PRO A 357 2.09 27.21 15.34
CA PRO A 357 2.04 27.83 16.66
C PRO A 357 1.08 27.06 17.58
N PHE A 358 1.53 26.72 18.79
CA PHE A 358 0.83 25.79 19.68
C PHE A 358 -0.61 26.21 20.05
N ASN A 359 -0.87 27.52 20.12
CA ASN A 359 -2.18 28.08 20.44
C ASN A 359 -2.90 28.62 19.20
N TYR A 360 -2.49 28.20 18.00
CA TYR A 360 -3.14 28.63 16.77
C TYR A 360 -4.56 28.07 16.69
N HIS A 361 -5.52 28.96 16.44
CA HIS A 361 -6.91 28.64 16.19
C HIS A 361 -7.41 29.49 15.04
N HIS A 362 -8.12 28.88 14.10
CA HIS A 362 -8.80 29.58 13.02
C HIS A 362 -10.11 28.88 12.68
N GLU A 363 -11.18 29.64 12.42
CA GLU A 363 -12.51 29.08 12.10
C GLU A 363 -12.50 28.24 10.82
N ASN A 364 -11.71 28.68 9.84
CA ASN A 364 -11.51 28.00 8.56
C ASN A 364 -10.50 26.84 8.58
N ALA A 365 -10.03 26.38 9.75
CA ALA A 365 -9.01 25.32 9.80
C ALA A 365 -9.44 24.03 9.09
N PHE A 366 -10.73 23.71 9.06
CA PHE A 366 -11.23 22.48 8.42
C PHE A 366 -12.14 22.74 7.22
N LYS A 367 -12.05 23.92 6.59
CA LYS A 367 -12.92 24.27 5.45
C LYS A 367 -12.51 23.61 4.13
N PHE A 368 -11.34 22.99 4.08
CA PHE A 368 -10.76 22.44 2.86
C PHE A 368 -11.37 21.08 2.56
N ARG A 369 -11.39 20.71 1.27
CA ARG A 369 -11.91 19.42 0.81
C ARG A 369 -11.21 18.29 1.56
N ASP A 370 -9.88 18.31 1.61
CA ASP A 370 -9.11 17.44 2.49
C ASP A 370 -8.17 18.26 3.37
N SER A 371 -8.37 18.19 4.69
CA SER A 371 -7.59 18.90 5.69
C SER A 371 -6.69 17.91 6.44
N PHE A 372 -5.41 17.87 6.12
CA PHE A 372 -4.44 16.99 6.80
C PHE A 372 -3.44 17.79 7.64
N TYR A 373 -3.36 17.45 8.92
CA TYR A 373 -2.42 18.04 9.88
C TYR A 373 -1.60 16.95 10.54
N SER A 374 -0.32 16.83 10.16
CA SER A 374 0.56 15.84 10.77
C SER A 374 0.86 16.15 12.24
N ASP A 375 1.00 17.44 12.60
CA ASP A 375 0.97 17.90 13.99
C ASP A 375 -0.32 18.70 14.23
N ALA A 376 -1.24 18.07 14.94
CA ALA A 376 -2.58 18.56 15.25
C ALA A 376 -2.74 18.84 16.76
N ARG A 377 -1.63 19.00 17.50
CA ARG A 377 -1.66 19.18 18.97
C ARG A 377 -2.26 20.51 19.42
N GLN A 378 -2.58 21.42 18.52
CA GLN A 378 -3.35 22.64 18.75
C GLN A 378 -4.86 22.37 18.78
N TYR A 379 -5.35 21.37 18.03
CA TYR A 379 -6.77 21.07 17.93
C TYR A 379 -7.27 20.25 19.13
N ARG A 380 -8.51 20.53 19.52
CA ARG A 380 -9.22 19.99 20.70
C ARG A 380 -10.60 19.53 20.28
N LEU A 381 -11.30 18.82 21.17
CA LEU A 381 -12.67 18.34 20.94
C LEU A 381 -13.59 19.45 20.44
N GLU A 382 -13.51 20.65 21.01
CA GLU A 382 -14.36 21.79 20.66
C GLU A 382 -14.22 22.23 19.20
N HIS A 383 -13.10 21.91 18.55
CA HIS A 383 -12.90 22.19 17.13
C HIS A 383 -13.60 21.14 16.27
N LEU A 384 -13.56 19.86 16.67
CA LEU A 384 -14.28 18.79 15.97
C LEU A 384 -15.79 18.98 16.07
N LEU A 385 -16.30 19.42 17.23
CA LEU A 385 -17.72 19.71 17.44
C LEU A 385 -18.27 20.85 16.57
N ARG A 386 -17.40 21.60 15.89
CA ARG A 386 -17.77 22.67 14.95
C ARG A 386 -17.71 22.24 13.48
N LEU A 387 -17.31 21.00 13.20
CA LEU A 387 -17.30 20.48 11.84
C LEU A 387 -18.73 20.47 11.28
N LYS A 388 -18.83 20.90 10.03
CA LYS A 388 -20.08 20.95 9.29
C LYS A 388 -19.76 20.82 7.80
N ASP A 389 -20.38 19.85 7.15
CA ASP A 389 -20.25 19.55 5.72
C ASP A 389 -18.79 19.40 5.27
N ALA A 390 -17.91 18.92 6.15
CA ALA A 390 -16.50 18.71 5.84
C ALA A 390 -16.33 17.40 5.05
N TYR A 391 -15.49 17.36 4.01
CA TYR A 391 -15.27 16.13 3.28
C TYR A 391 -14.25 15.23 4.01
N SER A 392 -13.01 15.67 4.17
CA SER A 392 -11.98 14.88 4.83
C SER A 392 -11.18 15.71 5.84
N VAL A 393 -11.06 15.19 7.07
CA VAL A 393 -10.23 15.77 8.14
C VAL A 393 -9.35 14.67 8.72
N ARG A 394 -8.04 14.87 8.68
CA ARG A 394 -7.06 13.89 9.15
C ARG A 394 -6.07 14.55 10.10
N LEU A 395 -6.06 14.08 11.34
CA LEU A 395 -5.20 14.60 12.41
C LEU A 395 -4.20 13.53 12.82
N GLY A 396 -2.91 13.81 12.58
CA GLY A 396 -1.81 12.95 12.99
C GLY A 396 -1.56 13.04 14.50
N MET A 397 -0.43 13.61 14.90
CA MET A 397 -0.11 13.81 16.32
C MET A 397 -1.13 14.77 16.97
N HIS A 398 -1.99 14.26 17.83
CA HIS A 398 -3.01 15.06 18.51
C HIS A 398 -3.06 14.81 20.02
N ARG A 399 -3.91 15.56 20.73
CA ARG A 399 -4.14 15.42 22.18
C ARG A 399 -5.52 14.86 22.54
N LEU A 400 -6.33 14.52 21.55
CA LEU A 400 -7.64 13.89 21.75
C LEU A 400 -7.47 12.53 22.43
N THR A 401 -8.29 12.29 23.44
CA THR A 401 -8.42 11.02 24.15
C THR A 401 -9.52 10.17 23.54
N HIS A 402 -9.58 8.87 23.86
CA HIS A 402 -10.72 8.02 23.49
C HIS A 402 -12.06 8.57 24.00
N TYR A 403 -12.08 9.26 25.14
CA TYR A 403 -13.28 9.92 25.67
C TYR A 403 -13.71 11.13 24.84
N ASP A 404 -12.75 11.91 24.34
CA ASP A 404 -13.04 13.03 23.44
C ASP A 404 -13.66 12.51 22.14
N VAL A 405 -13.08 11.45 21.58
CA VAL A 405 -13.59 10.83 20.35
C VAL A 405 -14.98 10.21 20.58
N ASN A 406 -15.22 9.51 21.69
CA ASN A 406 -16.55 9.02 22.05
C ASN A 406 -17.57 10.17 22.17
N THR A 407 -17.17 11.29 22.79
CA THR A 407 -18.01 12.48 22.93
C THR A 407 -18.35 13.09 21.57
N PHE A 408 -17.35 13.18 20.68
CA PHE A 408 -17.55 13.63 19.30
C PHE A 408 -18.52 12.72 18.54
N ILE A 409 -18.35 11.40 18.61
CA ILE A 409 -19.24 10.45 17.92
C ILE A 409 -20.67 10.57 18.46
N LYS A 410 -20.86 10.64 19.78
CA LYS A 410 -22.19 10.85 20.40
C LYS A 410 -22.84 12.16 19.96
N PHE A 411 -22.05 13.20 19.73
CA PHE A 411 -22.52 14.46 19.20
C PHE A 411 -22.90 14.32 17.72
N TRP A 412 -22.05 13.69 16.91
CA TRP A 412 -22.30 13.42 15.49
C TRP A 412 -23.59 12.63 15.25
N ILE A 413 -23.83 11.55 15.99
CA ILE A 413 -25.05 10.73 15.90
C ILE A 413 -26.33 11.57 16.14
N LYS A 414 -26.23 12.64 16.94
CA LYS A 414 -27.37 13.51 17.30
C LYS A 414 -27.45 14.79 16.47
N SER A 415 -26.47 15.04 15.61
CA SER A 415 -26.41 16.24 14.79
C SER A 415 -27.53 16.23 13.75
N ASP A 416 -28.07 17.40 13.43
CA ASP A 416 -29.09 17.60 12.39
C ASP A 416 -28.48 17.92 11.01
N HIS A 417 -27.16 17.86 10.91
CA HIS A 417 -26.38 18.10 9.70
C HIS A 417 -25.16 17.17 9.65
N ASP A 418 -24.68 16.92 8.44
CA ASP A 418 -23.47 16.14 8.19
C ASP A 418 -22.26 16.89 8.77
N MET A 419 -21.47 16.19 9.58
CA MET A 419 -20.29 16.80 10.21
C MET A 419 -19.05 16.64 9.34
N VAL A 420 -18.73 15.38 8.98
CA VAL A 420 -17.57 15.03 8.17
C VAL A 420 -17.76 13.68 7.46
N ASP A 421 -17.36 13.55 6.20
CA ASP A 421 -17.44 12.28 5.46
C ASP A 421 -16.32 11.32 5.88
N LEU A 422 -15.10 11.84 6.09
CA LEU A 422 -13.93 11.08 6.53
C LEU A 422 -13.21 11.79 7.68
N LEU A 423 -13.18 11.16 8.85
CA LEU A 423 -12.35 11.57 9.99
C LEU A 423 -11.24 10.54 10.25
N GLY A 424 -9.99 10.93 10.04
CA GLY A 424 -8.80 10.12 10.37
C GLY A 424 -8.09 10.65 11.61
N LEU A 425 -7.81 9.78 12.58
CA LEU A 425 -7.09 10.12 13.81
C LEU A 425 -5.97 9.09 14.06
N ASP A 426 -4.74 9.56 14.22
CA ASP A 426 -3.60 8.68 14.55
C ASP A 426 -3.59 8.35 16.06
N MET A 427 -4.31 7.28 16.42
CA MET A 427 -4.37 6.76 17.78
C MET A 427 -3.30 5.70 18.01
N LYS A 428 -2.53 5.81 19.11
CA LYS A 428 -1.51 4.80 19.48
C LYS A 428 -2.09 3.43 19.78
N GLU A 429 -3.28 3.40 20.37
CA GLU A 429 -3.99 2.19 20.76
C GLU A 429 -5.46 2.33 20.40
N PHE A 430 -6.06 1.23 19.94
CA PHE A 430 -7.50 1.16 19.69
C PHE A 430 -8.20 0.52 20.90
N ARG A 431 -9.10 1.27 21.54
CA ARG A 431 -9.84 0.87 22.76
C ARG A 431 -11.34 0.99 22.51
N PRO A 432 -11.96 0.02 21.82
CA PRO A 432 -13.37 0.10 21.40
C PRO A 432 -14.33 0.22 22.58
N GLU A 433 -13.98 -0.37 23.74
CA GLU A 433 -14.77 -0.31 24.96
C GLU A 433 -14.94 1.11 25.52
N ILE A 434 -13.97 2.00 25.27
CA ILE A 434 -14.06 3.42 25.65
C ILE A 434 -14.67 4.22 24.49
N LEU A 435 -14.22 3.95 23.27
CA LEU A 435 -14.59 4.73 22.09
C LEU A 435 -16.08 4.60 21.75
N PHE A 436 -16.67 3.43 21.98
CA PHE A 436 -18.08 3.15 21.71
C PHE A 436 -18.93 2.99 22.98
N ASP A 437 -18.42 3.40 24.14
CA ASP A 437 -19.22 3.39 25.37
C ASP A 437 -20.54 4.17 25.17
N GLY A 438 -21.66 3.54 25.50
CA GLY A 438 -23.00 4.10 25.32
C GLY A 438 -23.44 4.29 23.85
N ILE A 439 -22.78 3.63 22.89
CA ILE A 439 -23.12 3.63 21.47
C ILE A 439 -23.37 2.18 21.03
N VAL A 440 -24.46 1.95 20.28
CA VAL A 440 -24.70 0.64 19.67
C VAL A 440 -23.86 0.57 18.40
N VAL A 441 -23.01 -0.45 18.30
CA VAL A 441 -22.15 -0.68 17.14
C VAL A 441 -22.31 -2.09 16.62
N LEU A 442 -22.39 -2.24 15.30
CA LEU A 442 -22.26 -3.52 14.63
C LEU A 442 -20.79 -3.75 14.29
N ILE A 443 -20.21 -4.81 14.83
CA ILE A 443 -18.86 -5.22 14.49
C ILE A 443 -18.93 -6.07 13.22
N GLY A 444 -18.45 -5.51 12.12
CA GLY A 444 -18.33 -6.20 10.84
C GLY A 444 -16.88 -6.60 10.58
N GLN A 445 -16.67 -7.81 10.09
CA GLN A 445 -15.38 -8.24 9.56
C GLN A 445 -15.53 -8.45 8.06
N ARG A 446 -14.91 -7.58 7.26
CA ARG A 446 -14.89 -7.70 5.79
C ARG A 446 -13.43 -7.79 5.36
N MET A 447 -13.10 -8.73 4.47
CA MET A 447 -11.75 -8.95 3.95
C MET A 447 -10.68 -9.31 5.01
N GLY A 448 -11.05 -10.01 6.09
CA GLY A 448 -10.10 -10.74 6.96
C GLY A 448 -9.06 -9.94 7.75
N HIS A 449 -8.99 -8.61 7.61
CA HIS A 449 -7.82 -7.83 8.08
C HIS A 449 -8.15 -6.55 8.86
N ALA A 450 -9.42 -6.12 8.93
CA ALA A 450 -9.86 -5.06 9.82
C ALA A 450 -11.27 -5.35 10.37
N CYS A 451 -11.46 -5.13 11.67
CA CYS A 451 -12.80 -5.00 12.25
C CYS A 451 -13.29 -3.59 11.96
N PHE A 452 -14.41 -3.48 11.25
CA PHE A 452 -15.11 -2.21 11.03
C PHE A 452 -16.27 -2.14 12.02
N TYR A 453 -16.50 -0.95 12.56
CA TYR A 453 -17.60 -0.67 13.47
C TYR A 453 -18.59 0.20 12.72
N LEU A 454 -19.79 -0.33 12.47
CA LEU A 454 -20.88 0.39 11.83
C LEU A 454 -21.81 0.92 12.94
N MET A 455 -22.20 2.19 12.84
CA MET A 455 -23.05 2.90 13.80
C MET A 455 -24.43 3.16 13.23
#